data_AF-A0A838NGD1-F1
#
_entry.id   AF-A0A838NGD1-F1
#
_cell.length_a   1.000
_cell.length_b   1.000
_cell.length_c   1.000
_cell.angle_alpha   90.00
_cell.angle_beta   90.00
_cell.angle_gamma   90.00
#
_symmetry.space_group_name_H-M   'P 1'
#
loop_
_entity.id
_entity.type
_entity.pdbx_description
1 polymer ?
#
loop_
_entity_poly.entity_id
_entity_poly.type
_entity_poly.pdbx_seq_one_letter_code
_entity_poly.pdbx_strand_id
1 'polypeptide(L)'
;MSTDLHRLFDGLDTKSLDRLATRRETVLAGGRVAAALAISAVPLGLAAITKEAHAASALPGPVVRVLNFALTLEYLEASFYNWGIRQGVIPGGKDLRIFRTIQDHENAHVAFLKRTLGGQAIAKPQFDFTAGGAIPNPGKDYEVFKILAQGFEDAGVRAYKGQ
;
A
#
# COMPACT_ATOMS: atom_id res chain seq x y z
N MET A 1 -14.08 -43.79 8.68
CA MET A 1 -13.89 -42.87 7.54
C MET A 1 -12.86 -41.84 7.95
N SER A 2 -11.57 -42.17 7.83
CA SER A 2 -10.44 -41.40 8.37
C SER A 2 -9.30 -41.42 7.35
N THR A 3 -9.52 -40.75 6.22
CA THR A 3 -8.58 -40.80 5.08
C THR A 3 -8.29 -39.44 4.45
N ASP A 4 -8.84 -38.35 5.00
CA ASP A 4 -8.66 -36.99 4.42
C ASP A 4 -7.69 -36.11 5.19
N LEU A 5 -7.33 -36.46 6.44
CA LEU A 5 -6.37 -35.68 7.23
C LEU A 5 -4.90 -35.98 6.84
N HIS A 6 -4.58 -37.18 6.36
CA HIS A 6 -3.21 -37.51 5.94
C HIS A 6 -2.81 -36.87 4.60
N ARG A 7 -3.78 -36.63 3.69
CA ARG A 7 -3.50 -35.98 2.38
C ARG A 7 -3.21 -34.49 2.48
N LEU A 8 -3.69 -33.83 3.54
CA LEU A 8 -3.42 -32.42 3.81
C LEU A 8 -1.98 -32.18 4.26
N PHE A 9 -1.31 -33.18 4.85
CA PHE A 9 0.08 -33.10 5.28
C PHE A 9 1.08 -33.70 4.28
N ASP A 10 0.68 -34.68 3.45
CA ASP A 10 1.53 -35.21 2.35
C ASP A 10 1.78 -34.18 1.23
N GLY A 11 0.91 -33.16 1.10
CA GLY A 11 1.10 -32.06 0.16
C GLY A 11 2.18 -31.06 0.57
N LEU A 12 2.65 -31.11 1.83
CA LEU A 12 3.78 -30.32 2.30
C LEU A 12 5.06 -31.12 2.10
N ASP A 13 5.40 -31.34 0.83
CA ASP A 13 6.68 -31.94 0.42
C ASP A 13 7.81 -31.20 1.16
N THR A 14 8.76 -31.96 1.73
CA THR A 14 10.00 -31.48 2.34
C THR A 14 10.68 -30.40 1.51
N LYS A 15 10.59 -30.46 0.17
CA LYS A 15 11.11 -29.42 -0.73
C LYS A 15 10.35 -28.08 -0.63
N SER A 16 9.07 -28.11 -0.28
CA SER A 16 8.24 -26.93 -0.02
C SER A 16 8.63 -26.27 1.29
N LEU A 17 8.86 -27.09 2.33
CA LEU A 17 9.32 -26.63 3.64
C LEU A 17 10.75 -26.12 3.57
N ASP A 18 11.63 -26.78 2.81
CA ASP A 18 12.98 -26.31 2.51
C ASP A 18 12.96 -25.02 1.68
N ARG A 19 12.04 -24.88 0.72
CA ARG A 19 11.84 -23.61 0.00
C ARG A 19 11.36 -22.49 0.91
N LEU A 20 10.50 -22.78 1.89
CA LEU A 20 10.02 -21.80 2.86
C LEU A 20 11.13 -21.43 3.86
N ALA A 21 11.92 -22.39 4.31
CA ALA A 21 13.10 -22.17 5.16
C ALA A 21 14.18 -21.38 4.41
N THR A 22 14.49 -21.76 3.17
CA THR A 22 15.47 -21.07 2.31
C THR A 22 15.01 -19.64 2.00
N ARG A 23 13.72 -19.41 1.76
CA ARG A 23 13.14 -18.05 1.59
C ARG A 23 13.23 -17.22 2.86
N ARG A 24 13.03 -17.83 4.03
CA ARG A 24 13.12 -17.13 5.32
C ARG A 24 14.56 -16.80 5.68
N GLU A 25 15.51 -17.68 5.38
CA GLU A 25 16.95 -17.45 5.58
C GLU A 25 17.54 -16.49 4.54
N THR A 26 17.10 -16.50 3.28
CA THR A 26 17.53 -15.50 2.28
C THR A 26 16.96 -14.10 2.56
N VAL A 27 15.83 -14.00 3.28
CA VAL A 27 15.28 -12.73 3.78
C VAL A 27 16.03 -12.22 5.03
N LEU A 28 16.61 -13.11 5.84
CA LEU A 28 17.33 -12.74 7.07
C LEU A 28 18.86 -12.59 6.88
N ALA A 29 19.46 -13.26 5.91
CA ALA A 29 20.89 -13.15 5.60
C ALA A 29 21.25 -11.94 4.71
N GLY A 30 20.25 -11.20 4.22
CA GLY A 30 20.46 -10.03 3.37
C GLY A 30 19.45 -8.94 3.71
N GLY A 31 19.77 -8.08 4.66
CA GLY A 31 18.94 -6.96 5.14
C GLY A 31 18.63 -5.85 4.10
N ARG A 32 18.38 -6.17 2.83
CA ARG A 32 18.14 -5.19 1.75
C ARG A 32 17.02 -5.56 0.76
N VAL A 33 16.14 -6.53 1.07
CA VAL A 33 14.99 -6.85 0.20
C VAL A 33 13.67 -6.89 1.00
N ALA A 34 13.29 -5.74 1.58
CA ALA A 34 11.94 -5.54 2.11
C ALA A 34 10.92 -5.15 1.01
N ALA A 35 11.34 -5.08 -0.26
CA ALA A 35 10.51 -4.61 -1.37
C ALA A 35 9.65 -5.71 -2.05
N ALA A 36 9.73 -6.97 -1.62
CA ALA A 36 9.18 -8.09 -2.39
C ALA A 36 7.93 -8.79 -1.80
N LEU A 37 7.36 -8.32 -0.68
CA LEU A 37 6.24 -9.03 -0.03
C LEU A 37 4.87 -8.33 -0.10
N ALA A 38 4.74 -7.18 -0.77
CA ALA A 38 3.44 -6.50 -0.97
C ALA A 38 2.95 -6.56 -2.43
N ILE A 39 3.29 -7.63 -3.15
CA ILE A 39 3.07 -7.69 -4.59
C ILE A 39 2.31 -8.98 -4.94
N SER A 40 0.99 -8.86 -5.01
CA SER A 40 0.16 -9.75 -5.83
C SER A 40 -0.19 -9.12 -7.19
N ALA A 41 0.50 -8.06 -7.62
CA ALA A 41 0.16 -7.35 -8.87
C ALA A 41 1.30 -6.54 -9.52
N VAL A 42 2.58 -6.97 -9.45
CA VAL A 42 3.63 -6.26 -10.22
C VAL A 42 3.67 -6.81 -11.64
N PRO A 43 3.57 -5.93 -12.66
CA PRO A 43 3.82 -6.30 -14.04
C PRO A 43 5.21 -6.92 -14.19
N LEU A 44 5.31 -7.97 -15.01
CA LEU A 44 6.54 -8.72 -15.32
C LEU A 44 7.70 -7.87 -15.93
N GLY A 45 7.58 -6.55 -15.98
CA GLY A 45 8.59 -5.61 -16.48
C GLY A 45 9.48 -4.96 -15.41
N LEU A 46 9.25 -5.15 -14.10
CA LEU A 46 10.04 -4.51 -13.03
C LEU A 46 11.11 -5.43 -12.39
N ALA A 47 11.21 -6.69 -12.81
CA ALA A 47 12.12 -7.66 -12.21
C ALA A 47 13.63 -7.45 -12.55
N ALA A 48 13.96 -6.50 -13.44
CA ALA A 48 15.33 -6.32 -13.94
C ALA A 48 16.23 -5.40 -13.09
N ILE A 49 15.77 -4.89 -11.94
CA ILE A 49 16.58 -4.00 -11.09
C ILE A 49 17.27 -4.80 -9.97
N THR A 50 17.99 -5.88 -10.30
CA THR A 50 18.76 -6.62 -9.29
C THR A 50 20.12 -7.08 -9.80
N LYS A 51 21.05 -6.12 -9.92
CA LYS A 51 22.45 -6.20 -9.49
C LYS A 51 23.18 -4.93 -9.95
N GLU A 52 24.02 -4.40 -9.06
CA GLU A 52 24.93 -3.26 -9.30
C GLU A 52 24.30 -1.87 -9.51
N ALA A 53 23.73 -1.30 -8.44
CA ALA A 53 23.71 0.16 -8.27
C ALA A 53 23.50 0.55 -6.78
N HIS A 54 24.52 0.31 -5.96
CA HIS A 54 24.75 1.11 -4.75
C HIS A 54 25.73 2.26 -5.06
N ALA A 55 25.47 2.94 -6.18
CA ALA A 55 25.93 4.30 -6.41
C ALA A 55 24.65 5.15 -6.51
N ALA A 56 24.69 6.38 -6.02
CA ALA A 56 23.59 7.34 -5.98
C ALA A 56 23.16 7.82 -7.38
N SER A 57 22.76 6.89 -8.25
CA SER A 57 22.11 7.20 -9.51
C SER A 57 20.66 7.54 -9.18
N ALA A 58 20.32 8.83 -9.28
CA ALA A 58 18.96 9.29 -9.16
C ALA A 58 18.03 8.44 -10.05
N LEU A 59 16.81 8.18 -9.58
CA LEU A 59 15.84 7.44 -10.37
C LEU A 59 15.62 8.15 -11.72
N PRO A 60 15.40 7.42 -12.82
CA PRO A 60 15.12 8.04 -14.11
C PRO A 60 13.94 9.02 -14.00
N GLY A 61 14.04 10.19 -14.64
CA GLY A 61 13.01 11.24 -14.55
C GLY A 61 11.57 10.76 -14.78
N PRO A 62 11.28 9.89 -15.78
CA PRO A 62 9.94 9.31 -15.95
C PRO A 62 9.48 8.47 -14.75
N VAL A 63 10.37 7.69 -14.13
CA VAL A 63 10.06 6.88 -12.94
C VAL A 63 9.74 7.78 -11.76
N VAL A 64 10.54 8.84 -11.55
CA VAL A 64 10.30 9.84 -10.50
C VAL A 64 8.93 10.48 -10.63
N ARG A 65 8.50 10.80 -11.87
CA ARG A 65 7.17 11.38 -12.10
C ARG A 65 6.04 10.40 -11.74
N VAL A 66 6.15 9.14 -12.15
CA VAL A 66 5.14 8.12 -11.81
C VAL A 66 5.08 7.87 -10.31
N LEU A 67 6.23 7.77 -9.64
CA LEU A 67 6.27 7.54 -8.20
C LEU A 67 5.78 8.75 -7.38
N ASN A 68 6.04 9.98 -7.84
CA ASN A 68 5.48 11.17 -7.19
C ASN A 68 3.97 11.34 -7.46
N PHE A 69 3.49 10.90 -8.62
CA PHE A 69 2.06 10.81 -8.89
C PHE A 69 1.39 9.83 -7.93
N ALA A 70 1.93 8.61 -7.79
CA ALA A 70 1.46 7.64 -6.79
C ALA A 70 1.52 8.22 -5.38
N LEU A 71 2.64 8.85 -4.98
CA LEU A 71 2.80 9.47 -3.67
C LEU A 71 1.73 10.54 -3.39
N THR A 72 1.25 11.25 -4.43
CA THR A 72 0.16 12.23 -4.27
C THR A 72 -1.16 11.55 -3.88
N LEU A 73 -1.48 10.42 -4.50
CA LEU A 73 -2.69 9.64 -4.20
C LEU A 73 -2.60 9.04 -2.80
N GLU A 74 -1.47 8.43 -2.46
CA GLU A 74 -1.24 7.89 -1.12
C GLU A 74 -1.32 8.99 -0.04
N TYR A 75 -0.82 10.20 -0.32
CA TYR A 75 -0.98 11.34 0.57
C TYR A 75 -2.44 11.75 0.76
N LEU A 76 -3.25 11.69 -0.30
CA LEU A 76 -4.67 12.01 -0.26
C LEU A 76 -5.41 11.01 0.64
N GLU A 77 -5.24 9.71 0.36
CA GLU A 77 -5.91 8.61 1.07
C GLU A 77 -5.46 8.55 2.53
N ALA A 78 -4.15 8.56 2.79
CA ALA A 78 -3.62 8.60 4.15
C ALA A 78 -4.14 9.82 4.91
N SER A 79 -4.17 11.01 4.29
CA SER A 79 -4.69 12.21 4.97
C SER A 79 -6.18 12.08 5.27
N PHE A 80 -6.96 11.49 4.37
CA PHE A 80 -8.40 11.27 4.52
C PHE A 80 -8.71 10.32 5.67
N TYR A 81 -8.11 9.13 5.71
CA TYR A 81 -8.35 8.15 6.76
C TYR A 81 -7.87 8.63 8.14
N ASN A 82 -6.68 9.24 8.18
CA ASN A 82 -6.18 9.87 9.41
C ASN A 82 -7.14 10.96 9.91
N TRP A 83 -7.69 11.77 9.01
CA TRP A 83 -8.64 12.81 9.37
C TRP A 83 -9.99 12.24 9.83
N GLY A 84 -10.60 11.31 9.09
CA GLY A 84 -11.90 10.72 9.43
C GLY A 84 -11.90 10.01 10.78
N ILE A 85 -10.84 9.23 11.06
CA ILE A 85 -10.68 8.57 12.37
C ILE A 85 -10.58 9.61 13.50
N ARG A 86 -9.85 10.73 13.30
CA ARG A 86 -9.78 11.81 14.30
C ARG A 86 -11.10 12.55 14.49
N GLN A 87 -11.90 12.70 13.44
CA GLN A 87 -13.23 13.31 13.56
C GLN A 87 -14.23 12.41 14.31
N GLY A 88 -13.94 11.11 14.41
CA GLY A 88 -14.87 10.14 15.01
C GLY A 88 -16.08 9.85 14.13
N VAL A 89 -15.98 10.10 12.82
CA VAL A 89 -17.07 9.87 11.87
C VAL A 89 -17.37 8.37 11.68
N ILE A 90 -16.37 7.52 11.88
CA ILE A 90 -16.47 6.08 11.69
C ILE A 90 -17.06 5.45 12.97
N PRO A 91 -18.18 4.72 12.87
CA PRO A 91 -18.73 3.97 13.99
C PRO A 91 -17.72 2.98 14.56
N GLY A 92 -17.75 2.78 15.87
CA GLY A 92 -16.90 1.81 16.55
C GLY A 92 -17.13 0.36 16.07
N GLY A 93 -16.37 -0.56 16.62
CA GLY A 93 -16.53 -1.99 16.31
C GLY A 93 -15.83 -2.40 15.02
N LYS A 94 -16.54 -3.12 14.13
CA LYS A 94 -15.95 -3.75 12.94
C LYS A 94 -15.42 -2.69 11.96
N ASP A 95 -16.21 -1.65 11.70
CA ASP A 95 -15.90 -0.64 10.70
C ASP A 95 -14.65 0.16 11.08
N LEU A 96 -14.55 0.61 12.34
CA LEU A 96 -13.35 1.27 12.83
C LEU A 96 -12.09 0.39 12.73
N ARG A 97 -12.21 -0.93 12.92
CA ARG A 97 -11.05 -1.84 12.73
C ARG A 97 -10.64 -1.91 11.27
N ILE A 98 -11.58 -2.00 10.34
CA ILE A 98 -11.31 -2.04 8.90
C ILE A 98 -10.64 -0.74 8.47
N PHE A 99 -11.21 0.41 8.81
CA PHE A 99 -10.63 1.71 8.42
C PHE A 99 -9.28 2.00 9.07
N ARG A 100 -9.00 1.46 10.27
CA ARG A 100 -7.65 1.50 10.85
C ARG A 100 -6.65 0.66 10.07
N THR A 101 -7.04 -0.54 9.61
CA THR A 101 -6.18 -1.32 8.72
C THR A 101 -5.86 -0.56 7.44
N ILE A 102 -6.86 0.06 6.81
CA ILE A 102 -6.65 0.87 5.60
C ILE A 102 -5.74 2.07 5.91
N GLN A 103 -6.02 2.83 6.99
CA GLN A 103 -5.16 3.90 7.46
C GLN A 103 -3.69 3.46 7.62
N ASP A 104 -3.46 2.29 8.22
CA ASP A 104 -2.11 1.76 8.42
C ASP A 104 -1.43 1.42 7.09
N HIS A 105 -2.16 0.87 6.12
CA HIS A 105 -1.65 0.59 4.78
C HIS A 105 -1.22 1.88 4.06
N GLU A 106 -2.10 2.89 4.00
CA GLU A 106 -1.80 4.12 3.25
C GLU A 106 -0.65 4.91 3.90
N ASN A 107 -0.57 4.91 5.23
CA ASN A 107 0.57 5.49 5.93
C ASN A 107 1.88 4.74 5.61
N ALA A 108 1.84 3.40 5.50
CA ALA A 108 2.99 2.59 5.13
C ALA A 108 3.40 2.81 3.66
N HIS A 109 2.45 2.94 2.74
CA HIS A 109 2.70 3.27 1.34
C HIS A 109 3.38 4.64 1.19
N VAL A 110 2.88 5.67 1.88
CA VAL A 110 3.53 6.99 1.93
C VAL A 110 4.98 6.86 2.41
N ALA A 111 5.21 6.14 3.51
CA ALA A 111 6.56 5.96 4.06
C ALA A 111 7.50 5.24 3.07
N PHE A 112 7.00 4.20 2.41
CA PHE A 112 7.73 3.44 1.40
C PHE A 112 8.10 4.33 0.19
N LEU A 113 7.14 5.06 -0.37
CA LEU A 113 7.37 5.93 -1.53
C LEU A 113 8.32 7.07 -1.20
N LYS A 114 8.16 7.72 -0.04
CA LYS A 114 9.10 8.76 0.42
C LYS A 114 10.52 8.23 0.56
N ARG A 115 10.69 7.03 1.13
CA ARG A 115 12.01 6.39 1.24
C ARG A 115 12.60 6.06 -0.13
N THR A 116 11.78 5.58 -1.05
CA THR A 116 12.19 5.21 -2.41
C THR A 116 12.61 6.42 -3.24
N LEU A 117 11.83 7.51 -3.17
CA LEU A 117 12.09 8.76 -3.87
C LEU A 117 13.23 9.58 -3.24
N GLY A 118 13.48 9.42 -1.94
CA GLY A 118 14.50 10.18 -1.22
C GLY A 118 14.30 11.69 -1.37
N GLY A 119 15.35 12.41 -1.77
CA GLY A 119 15.29 13.86 -2.00
C GLY A 119 14.42 14.29 -3.19
N GLN A 120 13.94 13.34 -4.00
CA GLN A 120 13.04 13.62 -5.14
C GLN A 120 11.57 13.49 -4.76
N ALA A 121 11.26 13.18 -3.49
CA ALA A 121 9.89 13.07 -3.01
C ALA A 121 9.25 14.46 -2.91
N ILE A 122 8.04 14.61 -3.49
CA ILE A 122 7.27 15.84 -3.33
C ILE A 122 6.79 16.03 -1.88
N ALA A 123 6.61 17.29 -1.51
CA ALA A 123 5.95 17.66 -0.26
C ALA A 123 4.48 17.25 -0.28
N LYS A 124 3.94 16.92 0.90
CA LYS A 124 2.52 16.57 1.05
C LYS A 124 1.64 17.79 0.75
N PRO A 125 0.67 17.71 -0.18
CA PRO A 125 -0.31 18.77 -0.39
C PRO A 125 -1.24 18.97 0.80
N GLN A 126 -1.95 20.09 0.81
CA GLN A 126 -3.11 20.28 1.67
C GLN A 126 -4.36 19.76 0.95
N PHE A 127 -5.21 19.06 1.67
CA PHE A 127 -6.45 18.48 1.13
C PHE A 127 -7.66 19.08 1.84
N ASP A 128 -8.64 19.48 1.06
CA ASP A 128 -9.97 19.88 1.52
C ASP A 128 -11.00 18.84 1.10
N PHE A 129 -11.43 18.01 2.06
CA PHE A 129 -12.41 16.96 1.83
C PHE A 129 -13.85 17.48 1.71
N THR A 130 -14.08 18.78 1.93
CA THR A 130 -15.39 19.41 1.73
C THR A 130 -15.58 19.92 0.30
N ALA A 131 -14.54 19.90 -0.54
CA ALA A 131 -14.54 20.46 -1.89
C ALA A 131 -15.07 21.91 -1.91
N GLY A 132 -14.53 22.77 -1.05
CA GLY A 132 -14.99 24.16 -0.90
C GLY A 132 -16.41 24.27 -0.32
N GLY A 133 -16.83 23.27 0.47
CA GLY A 133 -18.18 23.19 1.05
C GLY A 133 -19.24 22.51 0.16
N ALA A 134 -18.89 22.07 -1.05
CA ALA A 134 -19.82 21.34 -1.94
C ALA A 134 -20.19 19.95 -1.39
N ILE A 135 -19.30 19.34 -0.59
CA ILE A 135 -19.54 18.07 0.08
C ILE A 135 -19.87 18.37 1.55
N PRO A 136 -21.14 18.23 1.97
CA PRO A 136 -21.55 18.58 3.32
C PRO A 136 -21.09 17.52 4.32
N ASN A 137 -20.51 17.99 5.42
CA ASN A 137 -20.24 17.19 6.63
C ASN A 137 -19.47 15.85 6.44
N PRO A 138 -18.43 15.75 5.59
CA PRO A 138 -17.72 14.48 5.35
C PRO A 138 -17.02 13.90 6.61
N GLY A 139 -16.87 14.71 7.66
CA GLY A 139 -16.29 14.31 8.94
C GLY A 139 -17.33 14.07 10.03
N LYS A 140 -18.63 14.14 9.71
CA LYS A 140 -19.73 13.91 10.66
C LYS A 140 -20.79 12.94 10.13
N ASP A 141 -20.88 12.80 8.82
CA ASP A 141 -21.77 11.85 8.14
C ASP A 141 -20.96 10.65 7.64
N TYR A 142 -21.25 9.48 8.21
CA TYR A 142 -20.54 8.24 7.88
C TYR A 142 -20.82 7.73 6.47
N GLU A 143 -22.00 7.98 5.92
CA GLU A 143 -22.30 7.57 4.54
C GLU A 143 -21.53 8.44 3.55
N VAL A 144 -21.48 9.75 3.79
CA VAL A 144 -20.64 10.66 2.99
C VAL A 144 -19.17 10.27 3.08
N PHE A 145 -18.69 9.93 4.29
CA PHE A 145 -17.33 9.44 4.49
C PHE A 145 -17.03 8.18 3.65
N LYS A 146 -17.94 7.18 3.65
CA LYS A 146 -17.77 5.95 2.85
C LYS A 146 -17.78 6.20 1.35
N ILE A 147 -18.65 7.11 0.86
CA ILE A 147 -18.71 7.47 -0.56
C ILE A 147 -17.38 8.09 -1.00
N LEU A 148 -16.83 8.98 -0.18
CA LEU A 148 -15.51 9.57 -0.42
C LEU A 148 -14.39 8.53 -0.37
N ALA A 149 -14.40 7.66 0.64
CA ALA A 149 -13.44 6.56 0.77
C ALA A 149 -13.40 5.73 -0.52
N GLN A 150 -14.56 5.23 -0.95
CA GLN A 150 -14.69 4.45 -2.17
C GLN A 150 -14.19 5.21 -3.41
N GLY A 151 -14.54 6.49 -3.53
CA GLY A 151 -14.08 7.33 -4.64
C GLY A 151 -12.56 7.47 -4.72
N PHE A 152 -11.88 7.54 -3.57
CA PHE A 152 -10.42 7.59 -3.51
C PHE A 152 -9.78 6.24 -3.86
N GLU A 153 -10.25 5.14 -3.28
CA GLU A 153 -9.77 3.79 -3.60
C GLU A 153 -9.89 3.48 -5.10
N ASP A 154 -11.02 3.85 -5.70
CA ASP A 154 -11.25 3.68 -7.13
C ASP A 154 -10.33 4.58 -7.97
N ALA A 155 -10.00 5.78 -7.49
CA ALA A 155 -9.04 6.67 -8.14
C ALA A 155 -7.62 6.08 -8.11
N GLY A 156 -7.20 5.50 -6.98
CA GLY A 156 -5.95 4.76 -6.87
C GLY A 156 -5.87 3.61 -7.90
N VAL A 157 -6.89 2.77 -7.96
CA VAL A 157 -6.94 1.64 -8.91
C VAL A 157 -6.87 2.11 -10.37
N ARG A 158 -7.59 3.18 -10.73
CA ARG A 158 -7.55 3.73 -12.10
C ARG A 158 -6.19 4.32 -12.44
N ALA A 159 -5.60 5.08 -11.52
CA ALA A 159 -4.26 5.63 -11.67
C ALA A 159 -3.21 4.55 -11.93
N TYR A 160 -3.27 3.41 -11.22
CA TYR A 160 -2.39 2.27 -11.46
C TYR A 160 -2.64 1.54 -12.79
N LYS A 161 -3.87 1.60 -13.31
CA LYS A 161 -4.25 1.00 -14.61
C LYS A 161 -4.05 1.96 -15.79
N GLY A 162 -3.69 3.22 -15.55
CA GLY A 162 -3.53 4.23 -16.60
C GLY A 162 -4.83 4.66 -17.27
N GLN A 163 -5.96 4.62 -16.54
CA GLN A 163 -7.28 5.04 -17.00
C GLN A 163 -7.76 6.32 -16.30
#